data_AF-A0A2G9YTK9-F1
#
_entry.id   AF-A0A2G9YTK9-F1
#
_cell.length_a   1.000
_cell.length_b   1.000
_cell.length_c   1.000
_cell.angle_alpha   90.00
_cell.angle_beta   90.00
_cell.angle_gamma   90.00
#
_symmetry.space_group_name_H-M   'P 1'
#
loop_
_entity.id
_entity.type
_entity.pdbx_description
1 polymer ?
#
loop_
_entity_poly.entity_id
_entity_poly.type
_entity_poly.pdbx_seq_one_letter_code
_entity_poly.pdbx_strand_id
1 'polypeptide(L)'
;MKIEAMIPRFKKVPKVINQHLGKGQFLEEHNRLSPLNLQATTPLLSRFRIEKASLFKDDNWSIDKLRRPFILWLTSLTDKERQDIGKKKI
;
A
#
# COMPACT_ATOMS: atom_id res chain seq x y z
N MET A 1 7.33 -13.17 48.76
CA MET A 1 6.47 -12.15 48.13
C MET A 1 6.86 -12.09 46.66
N LYS A 2 5.99 -12.48 45.73
CA LYS A 2 6.28 -12.53 44.28
C LYS A 2 5.84 -11.21 43.65
N ILE A 3 6.76 -10.50 43.00
CA ILE A 3 6.48 -9.25 42.28
C ILE A 3 6.18 -9.67 40.84
N GLU A 4 4.92 -9.62 40.44
CA GLU A 4 4.53 -9.90 39.06
C GLU A 4 5.10 -8.80 38.15
N ALA A 5 5.95 -9.20 37.20
CA ALA A 5 6.46 -8.30 36.18
C ALA A 5 5.31 -7.85 35.28
N MET A 6 4.89 -6.59 35.41
CA MET A 6 3.89 -5.99 34.51
C MET A 6 4.46 -5.96 33.08
N ILE A 7 3.83 -6.73 32.19
CA ILE A 7 4.12 -6.72 30.76
C ILE A 7 3.87 -5.29 30.22
N PRO A 8 4.83 -4.64 29.55
CA PRO A 8 4.61 -3.30 29.01
C PRO A 8 3.47 -3.33 28.00
N ARG A 9 2.41 -2.55 28.26
CA ARG A 9 1.36 -2.29 27.25
C ARG A 9 2.03 -1.73 26.00
N PHE A 10 1.84 -2.39 24.86
CA PHE A 10 2.24 -1.88 23.55
C PHE A 10 1.77 -0.44 23.42
N LYS A 11 2.70 0.51 23.28
CA LYS A 11 2.39 1.91 23.00
C LYS A 11 1.58 1.92 21.70
N LYS A 12 0.32 2.38 21.76
CA LYS A 12 -0.49 2.60 20.56
C LYS A 12 0.27 3.58 19.68
N VAL A 13 0.88 3.08 18.61
CA VAL A 13 1.47 3.91 17.57
C VAL A 13 0.33 4.79 17.04
N PRO A 14 0.50 6.12 16.93
CA PRO A 14 -0.50 6.98 16.34
C PRO A 14 -0.91 6.40 15.00
N LYS A 15 -2.18 6.01 14.88
CA LYS A 15 -2.72 5.48 13.64
C LYS A 15 -2.75 6.66 12.68
N VAL A 16 -1.77 6.75 11.77
CA VAL A 16 -1.80 7.72 10.68
C VAL A 16 -2.88 7.25 9.69
N ILE A 17 -4.14 7.46 10.08
CA ILE A 17 -5.31 7.18 9.27
C ILE A 17 -5.80 8.49 8.68
N ASN A 18 -5.07 8.98 7.67
CA ASN A 18 -5.80 9.64 6.61
C ASN A 18 -6.60 8.52 5.91
N GLN A 19 -7.85 8.31 6.36
CA GLN A 19 -8.76 7.32 5.78
C GLN A 19 -9.12 7.68 4.33
N HIS A 20 -8.88 8.94 3.96
CA HIS A 20 -9.06 9.51 2.63
C HIS A 20 -7.71 10.06 2.13
N LEU A 21 -6.99 9.25 1.37
CA LEU A 21 -5.75 9.68 0.71
C LEU A 21 -6.02 9.87 -0.77
N GLY A 22 -5.35 10.85 -1.36
CA GLY A 22 -5.18 10.91 -2.80
C GLY A 22 -4.21 9.84 -3.29
N LYS A 23 -4.30 9.50 -4.58
CA LYS A 23 -3.41 8.51 -5.22
C LYS A 23 -1.92 8.76 -4.95
N GLY A 24 -1.49 10.03 -4.99
CA GLY A 24 -0.10 10.41 -4.74
C GLY A 24 0.34 10.16 -3.30
N GLN A 25 -0.50 10.51 -2.32
CA GLN A 25 -0.20 10.28 -0.91
C GLN A 25 -0.20 8.79 -0.56
N PHE A 26 -1.09 7.99 -1.18
CA PHE A 26 -1.04 6.54 -1.05
C PHE A 26 0.27 5.97 -1.60
N LEU A 27 0.73 6.45 -2.75
CA LEU A 27 1.99 6.01 -3.35
C LEU A 27 3.18 6.30 -2.43
N GLU A 28 3.27 7.52 -1.93
CA GLU A 28 4.35 7.95 -1.04
C GLU A 28 4.36 7.09 0.23
N GLU A 29 3.20 6.93 0.89
CA GLU A 29 3.11 6.16 2.13
C GLU A 29 3.37 4.66 1.90
N HIS A 30 2.87 4.11 0.79
CA HIS A 30 3.18 2.75 0.39
C HIS A 30 4.69 2.55 0.19
N ASN A 31 5.35 3.42 -0.56
CA ASN A 31 6.78 3.31 -0.87
C ASN A 31 7.64 3.53 0.38
N ARG A 32 7.26 4.47 1.26
CA ARG A 32 7.93 4.71 2.56
C ARG A 32 7.91 3.47 3.44
N LEU A 33 6.80 2.73 3.42
CA LEU A 33 6.60 1.55 4.26
C LEU A 33 7.03 0.23 3.59
N SER A 34 7.50 0.25 2.34
CA SER A 34 7.78 -0.96 1.57
C SER A 34 9.27 -1.07 1.24
N PRO A 35 9.82 -2.30 1.19
CA PRO A 35 11.20 -2.51 0.76
C PRO A 35 11.37 -2.11 -0.72
N LEU A 36 12.62 -1.87 -1.14
CA LEU A 36 12.96 -1.39 -2.49
C LEU A 36 12.32 -2.21 -3.62
N ASN A 37 12.28 -3.54 -3.47
CA ASN A 37 11.71 -4.45 -4.47
C ASN A 37 10.17 -4.39 -4.58
N LEU A 38 9.50 -3.78 -3.61
CA LEU A 38 8.05 -3.58 -3.59
C LEU A 38 7.65 -2.12 -3.75
N GLN A 39 8.60 -1.21 -3.98
CA GLN A 39 8.25 0.15 -4.35
C GLN A 39 7.51 0.15 -5.69
N ALA A 40 6.53 1.04 -5.77
CA ALA A 40 5.66 1.18 -6.92
C ALA A 40 5.84 2.54 -7.57
N THR A 41 5.28 2.68 -8.77
CA THR A 41 5.24 3.91 -9.56
C THR A 41 3.80 4.26 -9.88
N THR A 42 3.54 5.51 -10.24
CA THR A 42 2.19 5.98 -10.61
C THR A 42 1.51 5.14 -11.70
N PRO A 43 2.20 4.66 -12.76
CA PRO A 43 1.61 3.75 -13.74
C PRO A 43 1.12 2.42 -13.15
N LEU A 44 1.86 1.83 -12.20
CA LEU A 44 1.44 0.61 -11.49
C LEU A 44 0.15 0.83 -10.70
N LEU A 45 0.03 1.98 -10.02
CA LEU A 45 -1.21 2.34 -9.33
C LEU A 45 -2.37 2.55 -10.30
N SER A 46 -2.15 3.25 -11.41
CA SER A 46 -3.17 3.40 -12.46
C SER A 46 -3.68 2.05 -12.93
N ARG A 47 -2.75 1.13 -13.20
CA ARG A 47 -3.06 -0.20 -13.70
C ARG A 47 -3.82 -1.02 -12.67
N PHE A 48 -3.38 -1.01 -11.42
CA PHE A 48 -4.09 -1.65 -10.32
C PHE A 48 -5.53 -1.17 -10.20
N ARG A 49 -5.75 0.15 -10.31
CA ARG A 49 -7.10 0.72 -10.25
C ARG A 49 -7.99 0.24 -11.40
N ILE A 50 -7.45 0.10 -12.61
CA ILE A 50 -8.19 -0.41 -13.76
C ILE A 50 -8.54 -1.89 -13.58
N GLU A 51 -7.57 -2.71 -13.19
CA GLU A 51 -7.76 -4.17 -13.08
C GLU A 51 -8.58 -4.57 -11.85
N LYS A 52 -8.47 -3.81 -10.77
CA LYS A 52 -9.14 -4.08 -9.49
C LYS A 52 -10.16 -3.00 -9.16
N ALA A 53 -10.82 -2.44 -10.17
CA ALA A 53 -11.80 -1.36 -10.02
C ALA A 53 -12.89 -1.69 -8.98
N SER A 54 -13.30 -2.95 -8.85
CA SER A 54 -14.28 -3.41 -7.85
C SER A 54 -13.84 -3.26 -6.39
N LEU A 55 -12.54 -3.11 -6.13
CA LEU A 55 -12.02 -2.83 -4.78
C LEU A 55 -12.17 -1.35 -4.39
N PHE A 56 -12.43 -0.48 -5.37
CA PHE A 56 -12.61 0.95 -5.17
C PHE A 56 -14.10 1.24 -5.10
N LYS A 57 -14.57 1.73 -3.96
CA LYS A 57 -15.96 2.21 -3.81
C LYS A 57 -16.15 3.61 -4.41
N ASP A 58 -15.08 4.39 -4.45
CA ASP A 58 -14.98 5.79 -4.83
C ASP A 58 -13.53 6.11 -5.22
N ASP A 59 -13.19 7.39 -5.39
CA ASP A 59 -11.82 7.86 -5.62
C ASP A 59 -10.88 7.75 -4.40
N ASN A 60 -11.31 7.09 -3.32
CA ASN A 60 -10.53 7.01 -2.08
C ASN A 60 -9.40 5.98 -2.15
N TRP A 61 -8.16 6.42 -1.94
CA TRP A 61 -6.99 5.56 -1.85
C TRP A 61 -6.65 5.16 -0.41
N SER A 62 -7.55 4.48 0.30
CA SER A 62 -7.32 4.07 1.69
C SER A 62 -6.14 3.10 1.85
N ILE A 63 -5.12 3.49 2.62
CA ILE A 63 -3.95 2.64 2.93
C ILE A 63 -4.35 1.34 3.63
N ASP A 64 -5.22 1.43 4.65
CA ASP A 64 -5.66 0.28 5.43
C ASP A 64 -6.35 -0.80 4.57
N LYS A 65 -7.12 -0.36 3.56
CA LYS A 65 -7.94 -1.26 2.72
C LYS A 65 -7.22 -1.72 1.47
N LEU A 66 -6.48 -0.83 0.80
CA LEU A 66 -5.93 -1.08 -0.53
C LEU A 66 -4.50 -1.56 -0.50
N ARG A 67 -3.71 -1.25 0.54
CA ARG A 67 -2.28 -1.59 0.55
C ARG A 67 -2.04 -3.09 0.46
N ARG A 68 -2.79 -3.89 1.23
CA ARG A 68 -2.67 -5.36 1.19
C ARG A 68 -3.06 -5.95 -0.18
N PRO A 69 -4.25 -5.64 -0.73
CA PRO A 69 -4.61 -6.03 -2.10
C PRO A 69 -3.60 -5.55 -3.15
N PHE A 70 -3.06 -4.34 -2.99
CA PHE A 70 -2.08 -3.78 -3.91
C PHE A 70 -0.76 -4.54 -3.86
N ILE A 71 -0.23 -4.85 -2.68
CA ILE A 71 0.99 -5.67 -2.54
C ILE A 71 0.77 -7.05 -3.14
N LEU A 72 -0.37 -7.70 -2.82
CA LEU A 72 -0.68 -9.03 -3.37
C LEU A 72 -0.71 -9.01 -4.90
N TRP A 73 -1.37 -8.01 -5.48
CA TRP A 73 -1.39 -7.81 -6.93
C TRP A 73 0.01 -7.53 -7.48
N LEU A 74 0.77 -6.64 -6.85
CA LEU A 74 2.13 -6.27 -7.29
C LEU A 74 3.07 -7.47 -7.27
N THR A 75 2.96 -8.34 -6.27
CA THR A 75 3.76 -9.58 -6.16
C THR A 75 3.29 -10.68 -7.10
N SER A 76 2.08 -10.58 -7.65
CA SER A 76 1.59 -11.53 -8.65
C SER A 76 2.10 -11.23 -10.06
N LEU A 77 2.64 -10.03 -10.29
CA LEU A 77 3.20 -9.63 -11.58
C LEU A 77 4.61 -10.20 -11.76
N THR A 78 4.90 -10.67 -12.96
CA THR A 78 6.26 -11.00 -13.40
C THR A 78 7.10 -9.73 -13.57
N ASP A 79 8.43 -9.85 -13.51
CA ASP A 79 9.33 -8.71 -13.73
C ASP A 79 9.13 -8.07 -15.11
N LYS A 80 8.78 -8.86 -16.11
CA LYS A 80 8.46 -8.36 -17.45
C LYS A 80 7.21 -7.48 -17.44
N GLU A 81 6.13 -7.92 -16.82
CA GLU A 81 4.90 -7.14 -16.71
C GLU A 81 5.11 -5.83 -15.94
N ARG A 82 5.89 -5.88 -14.85
CA ARG A 82 6.24 -4.70 -14.07
C ARG A 82 7.01 -3.67 -14.92
N GLN A 83 7.96 -4.14 -15.73
CA GLN A 83 8.71 -3.28 -16.65
C GLN A 83 7.83 -2.73 -17.78
N ASP A 84 6.95 -3.54 -18.37
CA ASP A 84 6.09 -3.14 -19.48
C ASP A 84 5.09 -2.05 -19.05
N ILE A 85 4.56 -2.14 -17.82
CA ILE A 85 3.69 -1.10 -17.24
C ILE A 85 4.47 0.20 -17.00
N GLY A 86 5.73 0.10 -16.54
CA GLY A 86 6.59 1.27 -16.31
C GLY A 86 7.08 1.95 -17.60
N LYS A 87 7.19 1.21 -18.71
CA LYS A 87 7.68 1.71 -20.01
C LYS A 87 6.58 2.34 -20.87
N LYS A 88 5.29 2.07 -20.58
CA LYS A 88 4.19 2.74 -21.28
C LYS A 88 4.15 4.22 -20.87
N LYS A 89 4.74 5.08 -21.70
CA LYS A 89 4.40 6.51 -21.73
C LYS A 89 2.89 6.60 -21.97
N ILE A 90 2.17 7.15 -21.00
CA ILE A 90 0.82 7.69 -21.21
C ILE A 90 0.98 8.98 -21.99
#